data_AF-A0A2T4IBF6-F1
#
_entry.id   AF-A0A2T4IBF6-F1
#
_cell.length_a   1.000
_cell.length_b   1.000
_cell.length_c   1.000
_cell.angle_alpha   90.00
_cell.angle_beta   90.00
_cell.angle_gamma   90.00
#
_symmetry.space_group_name_H-M   'P 1'
#
loop_
_entity.id
_entity.type
_entity.pdbx_description
1 polymer ?
#
loop_
_entity_poly.entity_id
_entity_poly.type
_entity_poly.pdbx_seq_one_letter_code
_entity_poly.pdbx_strand_id
1 'polypeptide(L)'
;MSKHGGPPAGGIEQHPGNADPGLITARTLHLLSQAAIIGVCRGRMRNLIRHLDMLATNPAVHAEVRSACEALLRQWRDAQRMHFGSGSGSKAGAP
;
A
#
# COMPACT_ATOMS: atom_id res chain seq x y z
N MET A 1 54.11 2.71 -23.52
CA MET A 1 52.71 2.61 -23.97
C MET A 1 52.10 1.31 -23.43
N SER A 2 51.31 1.39 -22.37
CA SER A 2 50.51 0.32 -21.69
C SER A 2 50.02 0.93 -20.37
N LYS A 3 48.81 0.76 -19.84
CA LYS A 3 47.58 0.07 -20.21
C LYS A 3 46.46 0.76 -19.40
N HIS A 4 45.24 0.67 -19.92
CA HIS A 4 43.99 1.17 -19.35
C HIS A 4 43.79 0.86 -17.86
N GLY A 5 43.47 1.89 -17.07
CA GLY A 5 42.79 1.78 -15.78
C GLY A 5 41.37 2.32 -15.94
N GLY A 6 40.43 1.47 -16.36
CA GLY A 6 39.02 1.81 -16.31
C GLY A 6 38.51 1.79 -14.86
N PRO A 7 37.55 2.64 -14.48
CA PRO A 7 36.97 2.62 -13.14
C PRO A 7 36.16 1.32 -12.91
N PRO A 8 36.11 0.81 -11.67
CA PRO A 8 35.46 -0.45 -11.35
C PRO A 8 33.95 -0.36 -11.56
N ALA A 9 33.40 -1.43 -12.14
CA ALA A 9 31.97 -1.65 -12.29
C ALA A 9 31.29 -1.62 -10.93
N GLY A 10 30.50 -0.58 -10.68
CA GLY A 10 29.57 -0.53 -9.56
C GLY A 10 28.51 -1.61 -9.73
N GLY A 11 28.71 -2.73 -9.04
CA GLY A 11 27.70 -3.75 -8.86
C GLY A 11 26.54 -3.15 -8.09
N ILE A 12 25.43 -2.89 -8.79
CA ILE A 12 24.15 -2.63 -8.16
C ILE A 12 23.69 -3.99 -7.63
N GLU A 13 24.02 -4.28 -6.37
CA GLU A 13 23.40 -5.38 -5.63
C GLU A 13 21.90 -5.06 -5.52
N GLN A 14 21.14 -5.54 -6.50
CA GLN A 14 19.69 -5.55 -6.46
C GLN A 14 19.29 -6.55 -5.39
N HIS A 15 19.09 -6.07 -4.17
CA HIS A 15 18.57 -6.87 -3.06
C HIS A 15 17.11 -7.25 -3.38
N PRO A 16 16.82 -8.53 -3.67
CA PRO A 16 15.47 -8.94 -4.02
C PRO A 16 14.67 -9.09 -2.73
N GLY A 17 13.73 -8.18 -2.45
CA GLY A 17 12.76 -8.37 -1.37
C GLY A 17 12.21 -7.10 -0.72
N ASN A 18 12.83 -5.93 -0.89
CA ASN A 18 12.33 -4.69 -0.29
C ASN A 18 11.60 -3.86 -1.34
N ALA A 19 10.26 -3.90 -1.34
CA ALA A 19 9.48 -3.03 -2.20
C ALA A 19 9.84 -1.56 -1.87
N ASP A 20 10.33 -0.83 -2.87
CA ASP A 20 10.79 0.55 -2.73
C ASP A 20 9.72 1.42 -2.02
N PRO A 21 10.02 1.99 -0.84
CA PRO A 21 9.05 2.79 -0.08
C PRO A 21 8.49 3.97 -0.87
N GLY A 22 9.29 4.57 -1.76
CA GLY A 22 8.86 5.63 -2.66
C GLY A 22 7.76 5.14 -3.61
N LEU A 23 7.97 3.99 -4.25
CA LEU A 23 7.00 3.36 -5.13
C LEU A 23 5.71 2.96 -4.41
N ILE A 24 5.80 2.42 -3.18
CA ILE A 24 4.61 2.09 -2.38
C ILE A 24 3.84 3.37 -2.05
N THR A 25 4.54 4.44 -1.66
CA THR A 25 3.94 5.76 -1.36
C THR A 25 3.22 6.32 -2.58
N ALA A 26 3.87 6.36 -3.74
CA ALA A 26 3.27 6.84 -4.98
C ALA A 26 2.02 6.04 -5.37
N ARG A 27 2.06 4.71 -5.25
CA ARG A 27 0.88 3.86 -5.49
C ARG A 27 -0.25 4.11 -4.49
N THR A 28 0.09 4.38 -3.21
CA THR A 28 -0.89 4.70 -2.17
C THR A 28 -1.59 6.02 -2.47
N LEU A 29 -0.83 7.05 -2.82
CA LEU A 29 -1.36 8.36 -3.23
C LEU A 29 -2.28 8.24 -4.46
N HIS A 30 -1.89 7.45 -5.45
CA HIS A 30 -2.72 7.18 -6.62
C HIS A 30 -4.06 6.50 -6.23
N LEU A 31 -4.03 5.50 -5.35
CA LEU A 31 -5.24 4.82 -4.87
C LEU A 31 -6.17 5.75 -4.08
N LEU A 32 -5.61 6.63 -3.24
CA LEU A 32 -6.36 7.66 -2.53
C LEU A 32 -7.01 8.65 -3.50
N SER A 33 -6.27 9.11 -4.51
CA SER A 33 -6.78 10.00 -5.55
C SER A 33 -7.92 9.36 -6.34
N GLN A 34 -7.76 8.11 -6.79
CA GLN A 34 -8.82 7.38 -7.48
C GLN A 34 -10.06 7.19 -6.61
N ALA A 35 -9.88 6.85 -5.33
CA ALA A 35 -10.99 6.73 -4.39
C ALA A 35 -11.77 8.05 -4.24
N ALA A 36 -11.09 9.19 -4.25
CA ALA A 36 -11.71 10.51 -4.16
C ALA A 36 -12.44 10.92 -5.45
N ILE A 37 -11.90 10.60 -6.62
CA ILE A 37 -12.44 11.06 -7.91
C ILE A 37 -13.61 10.17 -8.39
N ILE A 38 -13.44 8.85 -8.34
CA ILE A 38 -14.37 7.89 -8.96
C ILE A 38 -15.04 6.97 -7.94
N GLY A 39 -14.80 7.19 -6.64
CA GLY A 39 -15.33 6.37 -5.57
C GLY A 39 -14.60 5.04 -5.36
N VAL A 40 -15.07 4.29 -4.37
CA VAL A 40 -14.42 3.08 -3.87
C VAL A 40 -15.22 1.83 -4.22
N CYS A 41 -14.51 0.77 -4.60
CA CYS A 41 -15.05 -0.59 -4.68
C CYS A 41 -14.26 -1.52 -3.75
N ARG A 42 -14.83 -2.69 -3.42
CA ARG A 42 -14.20 -3.65 -2.48
C ARG A 42 -12.76 -3.99 -2.85
N GLY A 43 -12.47 -4.16 -4.14
CA GLY A 43 -11.12 -4.46 -4.63
C GLY A 43 -10.12 -3.31 -4.42
N ARG A 44 -10.51 -2.07 -4.78
CA ARG A 44 -9.67 -0.87 -4.58
C ARG A 44 -9.42 -0.60 -3.12
N MET A 45 -10.45 -0.72 -2.28
CA MET A 45 -10.34 -0.53 -0.84
C MET A 45 -9.39 -1.55 -0.22
N ARG A 46 -9.50 -2.84 -0.58
CA ARG A 46 -8.55 -3.88 -0.14
C ARG A 46 -7.12 -3.55 -0.56
N ASN A 47 -6.91 -3.09 -1.79
CA ASN A 47 -5.59 -2.76 -2.29
C ASN A 47 -4.97 -1.56 -1.55
N LEU A 48 -5.77 -0.53 -1.28
CA LEU A 48 -5.36 0.63 -0.50
C LEU A 48 -4.98 0.23 0.93
N ILE A 49 -5.79 -0.57 1.60
CA ILE A 49 -5.49 -1.09 2.95
C ILE A 49 -4.15 -1.85 2.94
N ARG A 50 -3.92 -2.72 1.95
CA ARG A 50 -2.66 -3.45 1.83
C ARG A 50 -1.46 -2.51 1.70
N HIS A 51 -1.56 -1.46 0.89
CA HIS A 51 -0.46 -0.52 0.70
C HIS A 51 -0.19 0.33 1.94
N LEU A 52 -1.24 0.76 2.64
CA LEU A 52 -1.12 1.45 3.92
C LEU A 52 -0.45 0.57 4.98
N ASP A 53 -0.79 -0.72 5.03
CA ASP A 53 -0.18 -1.70 5.94
C ASP A 53 1.32 -1.89 5.65
N MET A 54 1.68 -1.97 4.36
CA MET A 54 3.07 -2.05 3.92
C MET A 54 3.88 -0.80 4.33
N LEU A 55 3.30 0.41 4.22
CA LEU A 55 4.00 1.64 4.64
C LEU A 55 4.11 1.75 6.16
N ALA A 56 3.03 1.43 6.89
CA ALA A 56 2.98 1.49 8.35
C ALA A 56 4.02 0.57 9.01
N THR A 57 4.26 -0.61 8.43
CA THR A 57 5.15 -1.63 8.99
C THR A 57 6.59 -1.58 8.46
N ASN A 58 6.87 -0.78 7.42
CA ASN A 58 8.19 -0.74 6.81
C ASN A 58 9.17 0.14 7.62
N PRO A 59 10.28 -0.41 8.18
CA PRO A 59 11.24 0.36 8.97
C PRO A 59 12.01 1.43 8.20
N ALA A 60 12.07 1.35 6.87
CA ALA A 60 12.71 2.36 6.02
C ALA A 60 11.83 3.61 5.78
N VAL A 61 10.56 3.59 6.21
CA VAL A 61 9.64 4.73 6.11
C VAL A 61 9.78 5.62 7.34
N HIS A 62 9.80 6.93 7.14
CA HIS A 62 9.87 7.92 8.23
C HIS A 62 8.74 7.73 9.25
N ALA A 63 9.04 7.90 10.54
CA ALA A 63 8.11 7.60 11.64
C ALA A 63 6.76 8.33 11.50
N GLU A 64 6.78 9.60 11.09
CA GLU A 64 5.56 10.39 10.87
C GLU A 64 4.69 9.81 9.73
N VAL A 65 5.32 9.36 8.64
CA VAL A 65 4.60 8.75 7.52
C VAL A 65 3.99 7.42 7.94
N ARG A 66 4.70 6.62 8.74
CA ARG A 66 4.14 5.38 9.31
C ARG A 66 2.93 5.66 10.19
N SER A 67 3.03 6.63 11.09
CA SER A 67 1.94 7.03 11.99
C SER A 67 0.71 7.51 11.21
N ALA A 68 0.91 8.32 10.16
CA ALA A 68 -0.17 8.74 9.28
C ALA A 68 -0.81 7.54 8.54
N CYS A 69 -0.01 6.60 8.05
CA CYS A 69 -0.50 5.38 7.40
C CYS A 69 -1.31 4.51 8.36
N GLU A 70 -0.89 4.36 9.62
CA GLU A 70 -1.65 3.63 10.65
C GLU A 70 -3.02 4.28 10.93
N ALA A 71 -3.06 5.61 11.02
CA ALA A 71 -4.30 6.35 11.23
C ALA A 71 -5.28 6.14 10.07
N LEU A 72 -4.79 6.27 8.82
CA LEU A 72 -5.57 6.01 7.63
C LEU A 72 -6.04 4.55 7.57
N LEU A 73 -5.18 3.60 7.90
CA LEU A 73 -5.49 2.17 7.88
C LEU A 73 -6.66 1.82 8.82
N ARG A 74 -6.74 2.45 10.01
CA ARG A 74 -7.89 2.32 10.91
C ARG A 74 -9.19 2.79 10.24
N GLN A 75 -9.18 4.02 9.70
CA GLN A 75 -10.35 4.62 9.04
C GLN A 75 -10.82 3.77 7.83
N TRP A 76 -9.89 3.28 7.02
CA TRP A 76 -10.22 2.48 5.85
C TRP A 76 -10.75 1.09 6.18
N ARG A 77 -10.27 0.47 7.26
CA ARG A 77 -10.84 -0.80 7.77
C ARG A 77 -12.25 -0.61 8.32
N ASP A 78 -12.51 0.50 9.01
CA ASP A 78 -13.86 0.86 9.45
C ASP A 78 -14.80 1.07 8.25
N ALA A 79 -14.38 1.86 7.27
CA ALA A 79 -15.12 2.07 6.03
C ALA A 79 -15.40 0.72 5.31
N GLN A 80 -14.42 -0.18 5.27
CA GLN A 80 -14.61 -1.50 4.67
C GLN A 80 -15.70 -2.30 5.38
N ARG A 81 -15.74 -2.28 6.71
CA ARG A 81 -16.80 -2.94 7.49
C ARG A 81 -18.16 -2.31 7.24
N MET A 82 -18.25 -0.97 7.24
CA MET A 82 -19.52 -0.27 7.01
C MET A 82 -20.09 -0.53 5.62
N HIS A 83 -19.26 -0.51 4.57
CA HIS A 83 -19.72 -0.64 3.19
C HIS A 83 -19.84 -2.09 2.72
N PHE A 84 -19.08 -3.03 3.29
CA PHE A 84 -18.98 -4.40 2.78
C PHE A 84 -19.15 -5.49 3.84
N GLY A 85 -19.35 -5.14 5.11
CA GLY A 85 -19.38 -6.06 6.25
C GLY A 85 -20.69 -6.79 6.49
N SER A 86 -21.70 -6.64 5.65
CA SER A 86 -22.97 -7.39 5.77
C SER A 86 -23.11 -8.41 4.64
N GLY A 87 -22.84 -9.67 4.97
CA GLY A 87 -22.91 -10.78 4.02
C GLY A 87 -22.95 -12.18 4.64
N SER A 88 -23.39 -12.34 5.90
CA SER A 88 -23.74 -13.66 6.44
C SER A 88 -25.01 -13.59 7.29
N GLY A 89 -26.10 -14.15 6.78
CA GLY A 89 -27.25 -14.57 7.58
C GLY A 89 -28.45 -13.62 7.60
N SER A 90 -29.26 -13.63 6.54
CA SER A 90 -30.73 -13.47 6.62
C SER A 90 -31.37 -13.86 5.29
N LYS A 91 -31.42 -15.16 5.03
CA LYS A 91 -32.56 -15.79 4.32
C LYS A 91 -33.22 -16.73 5.33
N ALA A 92 -34.01 -16.17 6.22
CA ALA A 92 -35.06 -16.89 6.94
C ALA A 92 -36.36 -16.16 6.61
N GLY A 93 -37.32 -16.88 6.03
CA GLY A 93 -38.63 -16.35 5.64
C GLY A 93 -38.90 -16.48 4.15
N ALA A 94 -39.02 -17.70 3.65
CA ALA A 94 -39.92 -17.97 2.53
C ALA A 94 -41.31 -18.25 3.14
N PRO A 95 -42.40 -17.70 2.57
CA PRO A 95 -43.76 -18.10 2.95
C PRO A 95 -44.06 -19.54 2.53
#